data_AF-A0A7I8WCR8-F1
#
_entry.id   AF-A0A7I8WCR8-F1
#
_cell.length_a   1.000
_cell.length_b   1.000
_cell.length_c   1.000
_cell.angle_alpha   90.00
_cell.angle_beta   90.00
_cell.angle_gamma   90.00
#
_symmetry.space_group_name_H-M   'P 1'
#
loop_
_entity.id
_entity.type
_entity.pdbx_description
1 polymer ?
#
loop_
_entity_poly.entity_id
_entity_poly.type
_entity_poly.pdbx_seq_one_letter_code
_entity_poly.pdbx_strand_id
1 'polypeptide(L)'
;MFPWLTKGKSRMLLIAPIIFLTIYFLSLRSGVYEMLRQMERPTFSLGKIGIFTLLENNKVPENNWSILRIKDNIEIWALSAIVQDSETSHTIGYKHPALVIFFVANTRYLDKKANLICDIIAFNGSIKSRRAKVNTLKKSYRYKETGLQDYFITCPLYKDDTKLRKVGLRWRKASIQLDVLYPYSKPSNLTICVPILYGYFEKNMLIEWFEYYKWLGVESIHVYPWRVSKTVMDVLRFFENKGMVVVKSIKNPVEINYKWKESMLFTNKKPMMIKAIMPPILNECFLMNSKRSRYVLSIDFDEVLMVRQKERLFTLIERYQKQKNCHSQLTFGQYFFEVSCNKTKNHPSFLFSHVFRQKDKYFRYVAPKSIIDPRFCEYYGNHFCSRKIPAYINKKKEIFSKCLINRRDGFIAHFRKKSTCFRRTVNEYTEEKSLEKLKRDLEPIFKSAKQNFAKFLQKITI
;
A
#
# COMPACT_ATOMS: atom_id res chain seq x y z
N MET A 1 -42.98 47.02 2.35
CA MET A 1 -44.19 47.34 3.14
C MET A 1 -45.06 46.09 3.22
N PHE A 2 -45.23 45.54 4.44
CA PHE A 2 -46.33 44.65 4.82
C PHE A 2 -47.62 45.49 4.97
N PRO A 3 -48.84 44.92 4.78
CA PRO A 3 -49.64 44.36 5.90
C PRO A 3 -50.43 43.06 5.52
N TRP A 4 -50.63 42.06 6.39
CA TRP A 4 -51.64 41.88 7.48
C TRP A 4 -53.10 42.00 6.99
N LEU A 5 -54.12 41.20 7.34
CA LEU A 5 -54.33 39.91 8.03
C LEU A 5 -55.85 39.59 7.98
N THR A 6 -56.26 38.32 8.13
CA THR A 6 -57.42 37.72 8.89
C THR A 6 -58.11 36.59 8.11
N LYS A 7 -58.69 35.49 8.66
CA LYS A 7 -58.83 34.88 10.02
C LYS A 7 -59.46 33.46 9.85
N GLY A 8 -59.29 32.60 10.86
CA GLY A 8 -60.16 31.44 11.22
C GLY A 8 -59.37 30.17 11.58
N LYS A 9 -58.90 29.91 12.82
CA LYS A 9 -59.56 29.35 14.05
C LYS A 9 -60.31 28.03 13.80
N SER A 10 -60.06 26.92 14.51
CA SER A 10 -60.09 26.77 15.98
C SER A 10 -59.23 25.61 16.54
N ARG A 11 -58.77 25.80 17.79
CA ARG A 11 -58.18 24.82 18.73
C ARG A 11 -59.10 24.68 19.95
N MET A 12 -59.11 23.51 20.59
CA MET A 12 -59.20 23.29 22.06
C MET A 12 -58.79 21.83 22.31
N LEU A 13 -57.64 21.48 22.93
CA LEU A 13 -57.09 21.59 24.30
C LEU A 13 -57.72 20.67 25.37
N LEU A 14 -56.88 19.71 25.81
CA LEU A 14 -56.60 19.22 27.17
C LEU A 14 -57.66 18.40 27.94
N ILE A 15 -57.26 17.21 28.41
CA ILE A 15 -57.08 16.84 29.85
C ILE A 15 -56.51 15.40 29.93
N ALA A 16 -55.46 15.21 30.73
CA ALA A 16 -55.07 13.94 31.36
C ALA A 16 -55.34 14.09 32.87
N PRO A 17 -55.64 13.02 33.64
CA PRO A 17 -54.55 12.25 34.27
C PRO A 17 -54.81 10.75 34.54
N ILE A 18 -53.71 9.99 34.59
CA ILE A 18 -53.30 8.95 35.57
C ILE A 18 -54.40 8.04 36.17
N ILE A 19 -54.33 6.73 35.91
CA ILE A 19 -54.37 5.59 36.88
C ILE A 19 -54.29 4.24 36.11
N PHE A 20 -53.65 3.24 36.72
CA PHE A 20 -53.43 1.84 36.29
C PHE A 20 -52.12 1.44 35.59
N LEU A 21 -51.05 1.71 36.33
CA LEU A 21 -49.96 0.78 36.62
C LEU A 21 -50.52 -0.51 37.26
N THR A 22 -50.71 -1.59 36.49
CA THR A 22 -50.67 -3.02 36.92
C THR A 22 -51.08 -3.96 35.77
N ILE A 23 -50.32 -3.96 34.67
CA ILE A 23 -50.02 -5.19 33.90
C ILE A 23 -48.54 -5.08 33.48
N TYR A 24 -47.71 -4.87 34.51
CA TYR A 24 -46.30 -5.21 34.52
C TYR A 24 -46.28 -6.60 35.18
N PHE A 25 -45.69 -7.58 34.51
CA PHE A 25 -45.68 -9.03 34.78
C PHE A 25 -46.50 -9.84 33.77
N LEU A 26 -45.78 -10.67 33.00
CA LEU A 26 -46.22 -11.69 32.04
C LEU A 26 -46.30 -11.27 30.56
N SER A 27 -45.15 -10.96 29.93
CA SER A 27 -44.87 -11.40 28.53
C SER A 27 -43.42 -11.24 28.05
N LEU A 28 -42.44 -10.93 28.91
CA LEU A 28 -41.02 -10.91 28.54
C LEU A 28 -40.20 -11.77 29.50
N ARG A 29 -40.25 -13.09 29.33
CA ARG A 29 -39.27 -14.02 29.94
C ARG A 29 -39.32 -15.42 29.31
N SER A 30 -38.77 -15.56 28.10
CA SER A 30 -38.17 -16.82 27.63
C SER A 30 -37.31 -16.54 26.40
N GLY A 31 -36.03 -16.91 26.43
CA GLY A 31 -35.22 -17.01 25.20
C GLY A 31 -33.88 -16.28 25.13
N VAL A 32 -33.31 -15.72 26.21
CA VAL A 32 -31.94 -15.12 26.16
C VAL A 32 -31.04 -15.49 27.34
N TYR A 33 -31.46 -16.38 28.25
CA TYR A 33 -30.68 -16.73 29.46
C TYR A 33 -30.02 -18.12 29.46
N GLU A 34 -29.90 -18.77 28.30
CA GLU A 34 -29.41 -20.16 28.20
C GLU A 34 -28.31 -20.35 27.15
N MET A 35 -27.43 -19.34 27.00
CA MET A 35 -26.22 -19.44 26.17
C MET A 35 -24.95 -18.94 26.87
N LEU A 36 -25.01 -18.58 28.16
CA LEU A 36 -23.89 -18.06 28.96
C LEU A 36 -23.60 -18.90 30.21
N ARG A 37 -23.74 -20.24 30.13
CA ARG A 37 -23.45 -21.14 31.25
C ARG A 37 -22.65 -22.40 30.90
N GLN A 38 -21.76 -22.34 29.92
CA GLN A 38 -20.79 -23.42 29.63
C GLN A 38 -19.38 -22.90 29.35
N MET A 39 -18.78 -22.23 30.33
CA MET A 39 -17.32 -22.10 30.43
C MET A 39 -16.91 -22.30 31.89
N GLU A 40 -16.76 -23.55 32.30
CA GLU A 40 -15.94 -23.92 33.45
C GLU A 40 -14.83 -24.88 32.98
N ARG A 41 -13.64 -24.65 33.54
CA ARG A 41 -12.38 -25.33 33.27
C ARG A 41 -12.43 -26.79 33.74
N PRO A 42 -11.45 -27.61 33.32
CA PRO A 42 -10.63 -28.21 34.36
C PRO A 42 -9.12 -28.06 34.13
N THR A 43 -8.46 -27.89 35.27
CA THR A 43 -7.03 -27.99 35.55
C THR A 43 -6.50 -29.41 35.36
N PHE A 44 -5.30 -29.58 34.80
CA PHE A 44 -4.39 -30.69 35.14
C PHE A 44 -2.92 -30.27 35.01
N SER A 45 -2.09 -30.94 35.82
CA SER A 45 -0.80 -30.53 36.38
C SER A 45 0.44 -30.89 35.55
N LEU A 46 1.55 -30.21 35.90
CA LEU A 46 2.92 -30.32 35.39
C LEU A 46 3.56 -31.71 35.43
N GLY A 47 4.38 -32.00 34.39
CA GLY A 47 5.36 -33.08 34.37
C GLY A 47 6.44 -32.91 33.27
N LYS A 48 7.64 -32.47 33.69
CA LYS A 48 9.01 -32.63 33.17
C LYS A 48 9.34 -32.66 31.65
N ILE A 49 10.18 -31.68 31.27
CA ILE A 49 11.46 -31.73 30.52
C ILE A 49 11.51 -32.50 29.18
N GLY A 50 11.80 -31.75 28.10
CA GLY A 50 12.62 -32.25 27.00
C GLY A 50 12.26 -31.71 25.62
N ILE A 51 13.27 -31.12 24.97
CA ILE A 51 13.48 -31.01 23.50
C ILE A 51 13.09 -29.67 22.87
N PHE A 52 14.13 -29.03 22.31
CA PHE A 52 14.11 -27.89 21.42
C PHE A 52 13.27 -28.17 20.16
N THR A 53 12.34 -27.27 19.85
CA THR A 53 11.89 -27.09 18.46
C THR A 53 11.76 -25.61 18.16
N LEU A 54 12.69 -25.15 17.32
CA LEU A 54 12.69 -23.85 16.64
C LEU A 54 11.56 -23.80 15.60
N LEU A 55 11.00 -22.60 15.47
CA LEU A 55 10.30 -22.07 14.29
C LEU A 55 9.06 -22.82 13.83
N GLU A 56 7.88 -22.32 14.20
CA GLU A 56 6.81 -22.03 13.24
C GLU A 56 5.64 -21.37 13.98
N ASN A 57 5.46 -20.07 13.75
CA ASN A 57 4.14 -19.46 13.79
C ASN A 57 4.18 -18.27 12.84
N ASN A 58 3.76 -18.53 11.60
CA ASN A 58 3.46 -17.57 10.55
C ASN A 58 2.26 -16.68 10.92
N LYS A 59 2.33 -15.96 12.04
CA LYS A 59 1.53 -14.76 12.24
C LYS A 59 2.36 -13.60 11.73
N VAL A 60 2.12 -13.24 10.47
CA VAL A 60 2.49 -11.92 9.95
C VAL A 60 1.99 -10.90 10.98
N PRO A 61 2.84 -10.04 11.57
CA PRO A 61 2.35 -9.02 12.48
C PRO A 61 1.28 -8.22 11.73
N GLU A 62 0.07 -8.17 12.29
CA GLU A 62 -0.97 -7.28 11.78
C GLU A 62 -0.40 -5.87 11.81
N ASN A 63 -0.12 -5.26 10.65
CA ASN A 63 0.42 -3.90 10.58
C ASN A 63 -0.61 -2.94 11.19
N ASN A 64 -0.42 -2.61 12.46
CA ASN A 64 -1.22 -1.67 13.20
C ASN A 64 -0.48 -0.33 13.21
N TRP A 65 -1.06 0.67 12.55
CA TRP A 65 -0.56 2.04 12.65
C TRP A 65 -0.52 2.48 14.11
N SER A 66 0.60 3.06 14.53
CA SER A 66 0.72 3.68 15.83
C SER A 66 0.53 5.18 15.71
N ILE A 67 -0.38 5.71 16.52
CA ILE A 67 -0.77 7.13 16.49
C ILE A 67 -0.27 7.80 17.76
N LEU A 68 0.58 8.81 17.60
CA LEU A 68 0.98 9.69 18.69
C LEU A 68 0.17 10.98 18.60
N ARG A 69 -0.60 11.30 19.65
CA ARG A 69 -1.19 12.62 19.82
C ARG A 69 -0.38 13.41 20.82
N ILE A 70 0.03 14.60 20.43
CA ILE A 70 0.70 15.54 21.33
C ILE A 70 -0.20 16.76 21.56
N LYS A 71 -0.07 17.40 22.72
CA LYS A 71 -0.67 18.71 22.99
C LYS A 71 -0.42 19.65 21.79
N ASP A 72 -1.40 20.51 21.50
CA ASP A 72 -1.43 21.41 20.32
C ASP A 72 -1.93 20.77 19.00
N ASN A 73 -2.78 19.75 19.09
CA ASN A 73 -3.40 19.05 17.93
C ASN A 73 -2.39 18.39 16.98
N ILE A 74 -1.18 18.05 17.44
CA ILE A 74 -0.19 17.37 16.61
C ILE A 74 -0.47 15.86 16.63
N GLU A 75 -0.59 15.28 15.45
CA GLU A 75 -0.82 13.84 15.27
C GLU A 75 0.27 13.25 14.37
N ILE A 76 0.92 12.19 14.84
CA ILE A 76 1.96 11.45 14.12
C ILE A 76 1.47 10.03 13.89
N TRP A 77 1.47 9.59 12.63
CA TRP A 77 1.03 8.27 12.20
C TRP A 77 2.23 7.49 11.71
N ALA A 78 2.72 6.56 12.51
CA ALA A 78 3.84 5.72 12.16
C ALA A 78 3.37 4.30 11.86
N LEU A 79 3.89 3.72 10.78
CA LEU A 79 3.53 2.37 10.37
C LEU A 79 4.44 1.34 11.03
N SER A 80 5.74 1.40 10.72
CA SER A 80 6.72 0.40 11.13
C SER A 80 8.11 1.03 11.32
N ALA A 81 8.94 0.39 12.14
CA ALA A 81 10.36 0.69 12.25
C ALA A 81 11.18 -0.42 11.57
N ILE A 82 12.07 -0.08 10.65
CA ILE A 82 12.79 -1.08 9.83
C ILE A 82 14.28 -0.96 10.08
N VAL A 83 14.93 -2.08 10.36
CA VAL A 83 16.40 -2.15 10.49
C VAL A 83 17.04 -2.02 9.12
N GLN A 84 18.02 -1.14 8.99
CA GLN A 84 18.95 -1.06 7.86
C GLN A 84 20.37 -1.30 8.38
N ASP A 85 21.16 -2.09 7.67
CA ASP A 85 22.57 -2.35 8.05
C ASP A 85 23.49 -1.21 7.61
N SER A 86 24.80 -1.33 7.83
CA SER A 86 25.77 -0.29 7.43
C SER A 86 25.74 -0.01 5.93
N GLU A 87 25.68 -1.03 5.08
CA GLU A 87 25.68 -0.88 3.62
C GLU A 87 24.44 -0.11 3.14
N THR A 88 23.27 -0.47 3.67
CA THR A 88 21.98 0.19 3.43
C THR A 88 21.69 1.39 4.33
N SER A 89 22.57 1.72 5.27
CA SER A 89 22.48 2.95 6.05
C SER A 89 23.35 4.04 5.42
N HIS A 90 24.46 3.65 4.78
CA HIS A 90 25.27 4.56 3.97
C HIS A 90 24.42 5.20 2.87
N THR A 91 23.45 4.43 2.36
CA THR A 91 22.45 4.92 1.42
C THR A 91 21.53 5.99 2.03
N ILE A 92 21.30 5.99 3.34
CA ILE A 92 20.42 6.95 4.03
C ILE A 92 21.27 8.02 4.76
N GLY A 93 22.56 8.12 4.43
CA GLY A 93 23.48 9.13 4.98
C GLY A 93 24.01 8.81 6.38
N TYR A 94 24.08 7.54 6.77
CA TYR A 94 24.63 7.06 8.03
C TYR A 94 25.82 6.13 7.82
N LYS A 95 26.85 6.28 8.65
CA LYS A 95 28.02 5.38 8.63
C LYS A 95 27.79 4.05 9.36
N HIS A 96 26.67 3.90 10.05
CA HIS A 96 26.34 2.76 10.91
C HIS A 96 24.90 2.33 10.71
N PRO A 97 24.57 1.05 11.02
CA PRO A 97 23.20 0.55 10.97
C PRO A 97 22.21 1.51 11.67
N ALA A 98 20.97 1.53 11.19
CA ALA A 98 19.97 2.45 11.71
C ALA A 98 18.57 1.83 11.66
N LEU A 99 17.70 2.23 12.58
CA LEU A 99 16.26 2.07 12.42
C LEU A 99 15.72 3.23 11.59
N VAL A 100 14.95 2.91 10.56
CA VAL A 100 14.24 3.88 9.74
C VAL A 100 12.75 3.78 10.03
N ILE A 101 12.12 4.90 10.37
CA ILE A 101 10.68 4.96 10.67
C ILE A 101 10.05 5.98 9.74
N PHE A 102 9.04 5.56 8.98
CA PHE A 102 8.21 6.43 8.15
C PHE A 102 6.94 6.80 8.89
N PHE A 103 6.60 8.08 8.83
CA PHE A 103 5.36 8.55 9.41
C PHE A 103 4.82 9.77 8.66
N VAL A 104 3.54 10.02 8.91
CA VAL A 104 2.84 11.20 8.42
C VAL A 104 2.49 12.05 9.63
N ALA A 105 2.65 13.37 9.53
CA ALA A 105 2.26 14.28 10.59
C ALA A 105 1.53 15.51 10.07
N ASN A 106 0.59 16.04 10.86
CA ASN A 106 -0.24 17.20 10.52
C ASN A 106 0.39 18.56 10.89
N THR A 107 1.71 18.60 11.10
CA THR A 107 2.40 19.78 11.63
C THR A 107 3.62 20.15 10.80
N ARG A 108 3.84 21.46 10.61
CA ARG A 108 5.14 21.98 10.14
C ARG A 108 6.24 21.87 11.20
N TYR A 109 5.86 21.64 12.47
CA TYR A 109 6.70 21.83 13.65
C TYR A 109 7.49 20.59 14.10
N LEU A 110 7.44 19.48 13.35
CA LEU A 110 8.54 18.50 13.38
C LEU A 110 9.73 19.08 12.61
N ASP A 111 10.20 20.24 13.08
CA ASP A 111 11.38 20.90 12.55
C ASP A 111 12.61 20.06 12.92
N LYS A 112 13.76 20.35 12.30
CA LYS A 112 15.04 19.69 12.62
C LYS A 112 15.44 19.83 14.11
N LYS A 113 14.79 20.74 14.84
CA LYS A 113 14.94 21.00 16.28
C LYS A 113 14.04 20.15 17.17
N ALA A 114 13.15 19.33 16.61
CA ALA A 114 12.34 18.41 17.41
C ALA A 114 13.28 17.43 18.13
N ASN A 115 13.35 17.54 19.47
CA ASN A 115 14.10 16.64 20.34
C ASN A 115 13.37 15.28 20.44
N LEU A 116 13.28 14.56 19.33
CA LEU A 116 12.79 13.19 19.29
C LEU A 116 13.85 12.25 19.83
N ILE A 117 13.42 11.36 20.71
CA ILE A 117 14.27 10.33 21.31
C ILE A 117 13.72 8.97 20.87
N CYS A 118 14.60 8.12 20.38
CA CYS A 118 14.33 6.72 20.12
C CYS A 118 14.75 5.92 21.36
N ASP A 119 13.80 5.29 22.02
CA ASP A 119 14.03 4.33 23.09
C ASP A 119 14.08 2.94 22.43
N ILE A 120 15.29 2.45 22.14
CA ILE A 120 15.52 1.17 21.47
C ILE A 120 15.37 0.05 22.49
N ILE A 121 14.44 -0.89 22.24
CA ILE A 121 14.08 -1.96 23.18
C ILE A 121 14.47 -3.31 22.58
N ALA A 122 15.45 -3.97 23.21
CA ALA A 122 15.91 -5.30 22.80
C ALA A 122 15.02 -6.42 23.38
N PHE A 123 15.19 -7.66 22.87
CA PHE A 123 14.43 -8.82 23.37
C PHE A 123 14.73 -9.16 24.84
N ASN A 124 15.93 -8.87 25.33
CA ASN A 124 16.30 -9.04 26.74
C ASN A 124 15.74 -7.95 27.66
N GLY A 125 14.92 -7.03 27.13
CA GLY A 125 14.30 -5.94 27.89
C GLY A 125 15.18 -4.71 28.08
N SER A 126 16.46 -4.74 27.65
CA SER A 126 17.33 -3.55 27.75
C SER A 126 16.79 -2.41 26.88
N ILE A 127 16.90 -1.19 27.42
CA ILE A 127 16.43 0.04 26.78
C ILE A 127 17.61 0.99 26.61
N LYS A 128 17.83 1.45 25.38
CA LYS A 128 18.84 2.47 25.08
C LYS A 128 18.20 3.65 24.38
N SER A 129 18.30 4.83 24.99
CA SER A 129 17.78 6.07 24.42
C SER A 129 18.82 6.73 23.52
N ARG A 130 18.40 7.16 22.34
CA ARG A 130 19.23 7.84 21.34
C ARG A 130 18.47 9.01 20.72
N ARG A 131 19.17 10.08 20.34
CA ARG A 131 18.54 11.19 19.62
C ARG A 131 18.19 10.73 18.19
N ALA A 132 16.93 10.92 17.79
CA ALA A 132 16.49 10.67 16.43
C ALA A 132 16.94 11.81 15.52
N LYS A 133 17.22 11.51 14.25
CA LYS A 133 17.37 12.55 13.21
C LYS A 133 16.09 12.61 12.40
N VAL A 134 15.48 13.79 12.37
CA VAL A 134 14.32 14.06 11.51
C VAL A 134 14.81 14.45 10.13
N ASN A 135 14.42 13.66 9.13
CA ASN A 135 14.67 13.97 7.74
C ASN A 135 13.36 14.43 7.09
N THR A 136 13.33 15.69 6.69
CA THR A 136 12.23 16.24 5.91
C THR A 136 12.47 16.02 4.43
N LEU A 137 11.41 15.66 3.72
CA LEU A 137 11.42 15.69 2.27
C LEU A 137 11.07 17.11 1.86
N LYS A 138 12.07 17.89 1.41
CA LYS A 138 11.87 19.28 0.97
C LYS A 138 10.80 19.42 -0.14
N LYS A 139 10.45 18.32 -0.81
CA LYS A 139 9.41 18.20 -1.85
C LYS A 139 8.33 17.16 -1.50
N SER A 140 8.12 16.80 -0.24
CA SER A 140 6.95 15.97 0.10
C SER A 140 5.69 16.68 -0.37
N TYR A 141 4.78 15.95 -0.99
CA TYR A 141 3.46 16.44 -1.30
C TYR A 141 2.83 16.92 0.02
N ARG A 142 2.71 18.23 0.21
CA ARG A 142 1.80 18.73 1.23
C ARG A 142 0.41 18.45 0.71
N TYR A 143 -0.33 17.63 1.45
CA TYR A 143 -1.74 17.40 1.16
C TYR A 143 -2.48 18.67 1.59
N LYS A 144 -2.60 19.63 0.65
CA LYS A 144 -3.04 21.02 0.91
C LYS A 144 -4.29 21.10 1.78
N GLU A 145 -5.25 20.20 1.59
CA GLU A 145 -6.49 20.20 2.38
C GLU A 145 -6.44 19.38 3.70
N THR A 146 -5.43 18.53 3.95
CA THR A 146 -5.29 17.80 5.24
C THR A 146 -4.19 18.35 6.14
N GLY A 147 -3.28 19.18 5.61
CA GLY A 147 -2.11 19.68 6.33
C GLY A 147 -1.04 18.62 6.62
N LEU A 148 -1.28 17.36 6.21
CA LEU A 148 -0.36 16.25 6.42
C LEU A 148 0.90 16.39 5.54
N GLN A 149 2.01 15.94 6.11
CA GLN A 149 3.32 15.88 5.45
C GLN A 149 4.02 14.57 5.79
N ASP A 150 4.74 14.02 4.81
CA ASP A 150 5.52 12.80 4.95
C ASP A 150 6.88 13.11 5.60
N TYR A 151 7.27 12.27 6.55
CA TYR A 151 8.55 12.33 7.24
C TYR A 151 9.17 10.93 7.31
N PHE A 152 10.49 10.92 7.45
CA PHE A 152 11.17 9.75 7.97
C PHE A 152 12.18 10.16 9.02
N ILE A 153 12.30 9.36 10.07
CA ILE A 153 13.33 9.51 11.09
C ILE A 153 14.26 8.32 11.05
N THR A 154 15.48 8.60 11.49
CA THR A 154 16.53 7.60 11.60
C THR A 154 17.07 7.59 13.02
N CYS A 155 17.06 6.41 13.65
CA CYS A 155 17.66 6.17 14.95
C CYS A 155 18.97 5.37 14.73
N PRO A 156 20.14 5.88 15.12
CA PRO A 156 21.39 5.15 14.95
C PRO A 156 21.42 3.90 15.83
N LEU A 157 21.97 2.81 15.29
CA LEU A 157 22.25 1.57 15.99
C LEU A 157 23.78 1.38 16.10
N TYR A 158 24.20 0.76 17.19
CA TYR A 158 25.59 0.47 17.52
C TYR A 158 25.85 -1.04 17.62
N LYS A 159 27.12 -1.45 17.74
CA LYS A 159 27.53 -2.86 17.73
C LYS A 159 26.85 -3.70 18.82
N ASP A 160 26.54 -3.08 19.95
CA ASP A 160 25.90 -3.66 21.12
C ASP A 160 24.36 -3.70 21.02
N ASP A 161 23.78 -3.23 19.91
CA ASP A 161 22.34 -3.29 19.64
C ASP A 161 22.00 -4.59 18.90
N THR A 162 21.91 -5.69 19.65
CA THR A 162 21.59 -7.01 19.09
C THR A 162 20.14 -7.38 19.29
N LYS A 163 19.46 -7.80 18.22
CA LYS A 163 18.07 -8.31 18.22
C LYS A 163 17.09 -7.36 18.95
N LEU A 164 16.58 -6.42 18.18
CA LEU A 164 15.63 -5.40 18.59
C LEU A 164 14.21 -5.93 18.46
N ARG A 165 13.39 -5.61 19.46
CA ARG A 165 11.98 -6.02 19.49
C ARG A 165 11.07 -4.84 19.15
N LYS A 166 11.30 -3.70 19.82
CA LYS A 166 10.48 -2.49 19.67
C LYS A 166 11.36 -1.24 19.66
N VAL A 167 10.79 -0.16 19.15
CA VAL A 167 11.33 1.18 19.34
C VAL A 167 10.24 2.10 19.85
N GLY A 168 10.52 2.75 20.98
CA GLY A 168 9.74 3.87 21.47
C GLY A 168 10.16 5.14 20.75
N LEU A 169 9.24 5.86 20.10
CA LEU A 169 9.48 7.23 19.65
C LEU A 169 8.86 8.18 20.65
N ARG A 170 9.71 8.92 21.37
CA ARG A 170 9.31 9.84 22.42
C ARG A 170 9.56 11.29 22.03
N TRP A 171 8.55 12.12 22.29
CA TRP A 171 8.61 13.57 22.18
C TRP A 171 8.02 14.21 23.43
N ARG A 172 8.85 14.92 24.21
CA ARG A 172 8.44 15.48 25.51
C ARG A 172 7.85 14.36 26.40
N LYS A 173 6.58 14.49 26.81
CA LYS A 173 5.84 13.52 27.64
C LYS A 173 5.05 12.48 26.81
N ALA A 174 5.06 12.59 25.49
CA ALA A 174 4.28 11.73 24.60
C ALA A 174 5.20 10.67 23.98
N SER A 175 4.74 9.41 23.87
CA SER A 175 5.49 8.34 23.21
C SER A 175 4.59 7.39 22.44
N ILE A 176 5.08 6.88 21.30
CA ILE A 176 4.54 5.69 20.65
C ILE A 176 5.55 4.56 20.69
N GLN A 177 5.09 3.32 20.64
CA GLN A 177 5.93 2.16 20.45
C GLN A 177 5.62 1.52 19.10
N LEU A 178 6.66 1.15 18.37
CA LEU A 178 6.58 0.47 17.09
C LEU A 178 7.29 -0.87 17.19
N ASP A 179 6.75 -1.87 16.51
CA ASP A 179 7.47 -3.12 16.29
C ASP A 179 8.62 -2.90 15.31
N VAL A 180 9.74 -3.57 15.59
CA VAL A 180 10.92 -3.53 14.72
C VAL A 180 10.84 -4.66 13.71
N LEU A 181 10.88 -4.29 12.42
CA LEU A 181 10.89 -5.18 11.28
C LEU A 181 12.31 -5.34 10.73
N TYR A 182 12.59 -6.56 10.27
CA TYR A 182 13.84 -6.92 9.64
C TYR A 182 13.63 -7.16 8.15
N PRO A 183 14.47 -6.58 7.27
CA PRO A 183 14.38 -6.83 5.83
C PRO A 183 14.43 -8.32 5.50
N TYR A 184 13.74 -8.70 4.43
CA TYR A 184 13.72 -10.08 3.95
C TYR A 184 15.12 -10.49 3.45
N SER A 185 15.49 -11.75 3.69
CA SER A 185 16.81 -12.29 3.36
C SER A 185 16.85 -13.06 2.04
N LYS A 186 15.75 -13.71 1.64
CA LYS A 186 15.70 -14.51 0.40
C LYS A 186 15.96 -13.58 -0.79
N PRO A 187 16.94 -13.85 -1.68
CA PRO A 187 17.17 -13.02 -2.85
C PRO A 187 15.97 -12.95 -3.79
N SER A 188 15.91 -11.87 -4.57
CA SER A 188 14.96 -11.73 -5.67
C SER A 188 15.47 -10.83 -6.78
N ASN A 189 15.12 -11.10 -8.03
CA ASN A 189 15.50 -10.18 -9.11
C ASN A 189 14.60 -8.96 -9.19
N LEU A 190 13.29 -9.16 -9.19
CA LEU A 190 12.30 -8.08 -9.31
C LEU A 190 11.17 -8.29 -8.31
N THR A 191 10.93 -7.25 -7.52
CA THR A 191 9.80 -7.18 -6.59
C THR A 191 8.88 -6.04 -6.95
N ILE A 192 7.58 -6.26 -6.82
CA ILE A 192 6.57 -5.20 -6.95
C ILE A 192 6.08 -4.78 -5.58
N CYS A 193 6.09 -3.46 -5.36
CA CYS A 193 5.41 -2.81 -4.25
C CYS A 193 4.16 -2.13 -4.81
N VAL A 194 2.98 -2.76 -4.63
CA VAL A 194 1.74 -2.13 -5.08
C VAL A 194 1.38 -1.03 -4.08
N PRO A 195 1.01 0.18 -4.54
CA PRO A 195 0.36 1.17 -3.70
C PRO A 195 -0.89 0.60 -3.04
N ILE A 196 -1.47 1.33 -2.07
CA ILE A 196 -2.66 0.86 -1.35
C ILE A 196 -3.72 0.39 -2.33
N LEU A 197 -4.16 -0.86 -2.18
CA LEU A 197 -5.19 -1.46 -3.01
C LEU A 197 -6.56 -1.11 -2.41
N TYR A 198 -7.32 -0.27 -3.10
CA TYR A 198 -8.65 0.15 -2.64
C TYR A 198 -9.68 0.21 -3.77
N GLY A 199 -10.94 -0.03 -3.42
CA GLY A 199 -12.06 0.02 -4.36
C GLY A 199 -12.37 -1.33 -5.01
N TYR A 200 -13.06 -1.27 -6.14
CA TYR A 200 -13.59 -2.45 -6.82
C TYR A 200 -12.72 -2.82 -8.02
N PHE A 201 -12.30 -4.08 -8.04
CA PHE A 201 -11.56 -4.69 -9.15
C PHE A 201 -12.29 -5.92 -9.66
N GLU A 202 -12.34 -6.06 -10.98
CA GLU A 202 -12.88 -7.26 -11.61
C GLU A 202 -11.91 -8.43 -11.39
N LYS A 203 -12.42 -9.58 -10.97
CA LYS A 203 -11.63 -10.79 -10.69
C LYS A 203 -10.64 -11.14 -11.82
N ASN A 204 -11.13 -11.18 -13.06
CA ASN A 204 -10.35 -11.59 -14.22
C ASN A 204 -9.18 -10.64 -14.48
N MET A 205 -9.40 -9.34 -14.24
CA MET A 205 -8.39 -8.30 -14.35
C MET A 205 -7.20 -8.59 -13.42
N LEU A 206 -7.48 -8.92 -12.16
CA LEU A 206 -6.44 -9.20 -11.16
C LEU A 206 -5.67 -10.48 -11.50
N ILE A 207 -6.37 -11.56 -11.89
CA ILE A 207 -5.73 -12.82 -12.26
C ILE A 207 -4.77 -12.61 -13.44
N GLU A 208 -5.20 -11.90 -14.47
CA GLU A 208 -4.35 -11.58 -15.63
C GLU A 208 -3.16 -10.72 -15.24
N TRP A 209 -3.37 -9.72 -14.40
CA TRP A 209 -2.31 -8.84 -13.92
C TRP A 209 -1.23 -9.64 -13.17
N PHE A 210 -1.63 -10.53 -12.25
CA PHE A 210 -0.68 -11.36 -11.50
C PHE A 210 0.07 -12.33 -12.42
N GLU A 211 -0.63 -13.09 -13.27
CA GLU A 211 0.04 -14.02 -14.18
C GLU A 211 0.94 -13.31 -15.20
N TYR A 212 0.58 -12.08 -15.61
CA TYR A 212 1.43 -11.27 -16.47
C TYR A 212 2.76 -10.91 -15.81
N TYR A 213 2.71 -10.41 -14.57
CA TYR A 213 3.95 -10.08 -13.86
C TYR A 213 4.77 -11.32 -13.51
N LYS A 214 4.11 -12.46 -13.28
CA LYS A 214 4.80 -13.75 -13.15
C LYS A 214 5.56 -14.08 -14.43
N TRP A 215 4.91 -13.93 -15.58
CA TRP A 215 5.52 -14.16 -16.89
C TRP A 215 6.69 -13.20 -17.19
N LEU A 216 6.62 -11.95 -16.69
CA LEU A 216 7.73 -10.99 -16.75
C LEU A 216 8.91 -11.35 -15.83
N GLY A 217 8.76 -12.36 -14.96
CA GLY A 217 9.79 -12.79 -14.02
C GLY A 217 9.77 -12.04 -12.69
N VAL A 218 8.62 -11.47 -12.31
CA VAL A 218 8.41 -10.95 -10.95
C VAL A 218 8.26 -12.13 -9.99
N GLU A 219 9.03 -12.09 -8.91
CA GLU A 219 9.10 -13.19 -7.95
C GLU A 219 8.34 -12.91 -6.65
N SER A 220 8.08 -11.64 -6.33
CA SER A 220 7.28 -11.25 -5.16
C SER A 220 6.50 -9.97 -5.42
N ILE A 221 5.23 -9.97 -5.00
CA ILE A 221 4.33 -8.83 -5.09
C ILE A 221 3.74 -8.55 -3.71
N HIS A 222 4.07 -7.40 -3.16
CA HIS A 222 3.53 -6.97 -1.88
C HIS A 222 2.28 -6.14 -2.10
N VAL A 223 1.18 -6.58 -1.50
CA VAL A 223 -0.14 -5.96 -1.64
C VAL A 223 -0.67 -5.56 -0.27
N TYR A 224 -1.26 -4.38 -0.24
CA TYR A 224 -1.75 -3.70 0.93
C TYR A 224 -3.25 -3.43 0.77
N PRO A 225 -4.12 -4.45 0.91
CA PRO A 225 -5.55 -4.32 0.67
C PRO A 225 -6.24 -3.46 1.73
N TRP A 226 -7.12 -2.58 1.27
CA TRP A 226 -7.93 -1.72 2.12
C TRP A 226 -9.36 -1.61 1.58
N ARG A 227 -10.35 -2.04 2.38
CA ARG A 227 -11.77 -2.07 2.01
C ARG A 227 -12.02 -2.64 0.60
N VAL A 228 -11.45 -3.81 0.36
CA VAL A 228 -11.62 -4.56 -0.90
C VAL A 228 -12.72 -5.60 -0.76
N SER A 229 -13.33 -6.01 -1.87
CA SER A 229 -14.36 -7.06 -1.85
C SER A 229 -13.78 -8.43 -1.48
N LYS A 230 -14.64 -9.35 -1.02
CA LYS A 230 -14.28 -10.76 -0.78
C LYS A 230 -13.58 -11.37 -2.00
N THR A 231 -14.13 -11.13 -3.19
CA THR A 231 -13.56 -11.60 -4.47
C THR A 231 -12.12 -11.15 -4.67
N VAL A 232 -11.78 -9.90 -4.33
CA VAL A 232 -10.39 -9.42 -4.41
C VAL A 232 -9.50 -10.15 -3.40
N MET A 233 -9.96 -10.29 -2.15
CA MET A 233 -9.22 -11.05 -1.14
C MET A 233 -9.00 -12.51 -1.53
N ASP A 234 -9.99 -13.16 -2.13
CA ASP A 234 -9.88 -14.54 -2.59
C ASP A 234 -8.81 -14.69 -3.68
N VAL A 235 -8.74 -13.75 -4.62
CA VAL A 235 -7.65 -13.72 -5.63
C VAL A 235 -6.30 -13.50 -4.97
N LEU A 236 -6.18 -12.58 -4.00
CA LEU A 236 -4.93 -12.35 -3.28
C LEU A 236 -4.46 -13.62 -2.55
N ARG A 237 -5.37 -14.29 -1.82
CA ARG A 237 -5.09 -15.56 -1.13
C ARG A 237 -4.66 -16.66 -2.09
N PHE A 238 -5.29 -16.75 -3.26
CA PHE A 238 -4.89 -17.72 -4.28
C PHE A 238 -3.44 -17.53 -4.74
N PHE A 239 -3.00 -16.29 -4.98
CA PHE A 239 -1.61 -16.02 -5.37
C PHE A 239 -0.62 -16.02 -4.20
N GLU A 240 -1.09 -15.76 -2.98
CA GLU A 240 -0.31 -15.94 -1.75
C GLU A 240 0.00 -17.42 -1.51
N ASN A 241 -0.98 -18.32 -1.69
CA ASN A 241 -0.77 -19.76 -1.63
C ASN A 241 0.18 -20.30 -2.72
N LYS A 242 0.33 -19.56 -3.82
CA LYS A 242 1.33 -19.84 -4.86
C LYS A 242 2.73 -19.29 -4.53
N GLY A 243 2.90 -18.60 -3.40
CA GLY A 243 4.15 -18.00 -2.96
C GLY A 243 4.56 -16.74 -3.73
N MET A 244 3.66 -16.15 -4.53
CA MET A 244 3.95 -14.99 -5.37
C MET A 244 3.54 -13.67 -4.73
N VAL A 245 2.44 -13.68 -3.95
CA VAL A 245 1.88 -12.48 -3.32
C VAL A 245 2.13 -12.53 -1.82
N VAL A 246 2.51 -11.39 -1.25
CA VAL A 246 2.59 -11.16 0.20
C VAL A 246 1.50 -10.17 0.56
N VAL A 247 0.44 -10.63 1.22
CA VAL A 247 -0.65 -9.76 1.65
C VAL A 247 -0.31 -9.18 3.02
N LYS A 248 -0.28 -7.86 3.12
CA LYS A 248 -0.12 -7.14 4.38
C LYS A 248 -1.39 -6.37 4.71
N SER A 249 -2.13 -6.88 5.70
CA SER A 249 -3.32 -6.20 6.21
C SER A 249 -2.94 -4.84 6.79
N ILE A 250 -3.72 -3.81 6.48
CA ILE A 250 -3.57 -2.49 7.09
C ILE A 250 -4.86 -2.12 7.80
N LYS A 251 -4.79 -1.89 9.11
CA LYS A 251 -5.85 -1.17 9.81
C LYS A 251 -5.66 0.32 9.59
N ASN A 252 -6.59 0.96 8.88
CA ASN A 252 -6.46 2.38 8.57
C ASN A 252 -6.63 3.22 9.85
N PRO A 253 -5.65 4.09 10.21
CA PRO A 253 -5.73 4.95 11.39
C PRO A 253 -6.94 5.89 11.38
N VAL A 254 -7.47 6.19 10.19
CA VAL A 254 -8.68 6.98 9.96
C VAL A 254 -9.94 6.25 10.41
N GLU A 255 -10.04 4.94 10.20
CA GLU A 255 -11.22 4.15 10.59
C GLU A 255 -11.30 3.92 12.09
N ILE A 256 -10.14 3.89 12.75
CA ILE A 256 -10.03 3.72 14.20
C ILE A 256 -10.57 4.95 14.94
N ASN A 257 -10.48 6.15 14.36
CA ASN A 257 -10.68 7.40 15.10
C ASN A 257 -11.77 8.33 14.57
N TYR A 258 -12.17 8.19 13.32
CA TYR A 258 -13.24 9.01 12.76
C TYR A 258 -14.41 8.09 12.43
N LYS A 259 -15.50 8.19 13.21
CA LYS A 259 -16.80 7.57 12.91
C LYS A 259 -17.37 8.21 11.62
N TRP A 260 -16.83 7.84 10.46
CA TRP A 260 -17.28 8.39 9.19
C TRP A 260 -18.59 7.72 8.79
N LYS A 261 -19.61 8.55 8.54
CA LYS A 261 -20.80 8.10 7.80
C LYS A 261 -20.38 7.68 6.40
N GLU A 262 -20.95 6.58 5.92
CA GLU A 262 -20.73 6.01 4.59
C GLU A 262 -20.93 7.06 3.48
N SER A 263 -21.83 8.04 3.68
CA SER A 263 -22.07 9.16 2.76
C SER A 263 -20.86 10.05 2.44
N MET A 264 -19.81 10.07 3.28
CA MET A 264 -18.58 10.81 2.97
C MET A 264 -17.64 10.07 2.00
N LEU A 265 -17.97 8.83 1.61
CA LEU A 265 -17.28 8.05 0.57
C LEU A 265 -17.17 8.78 -0.77
N PHE A 266 -18.15 9.63 -1.06
CA PHE A 266 -18.33 10.29 -2.35
C PHE A 266 -17.93 11.78 -2.33
N THR A 267 -17.31 12.25 -1.24
CA THR A 267 -16.75 13.61 -1.14
C THR A 267 -15.25 13.61 -1.41
N ASN A 268 -14.70 14.71 -1.95
CA ASN A 268 -13.28 14.87 -2.33
C ASN A 268 -12.25 14.61 -1.20
N LYS A 269 -12.68 14.38 0.05
CA LYS A 269 -11.81 14.21 1.23
C LYS A 269 -11.25 12.79 1.40
N LYS A 270 -11.92 11.72 0.91
CA LYS A 270 -11.45 10.33 1.08
C LYS A 270 -10.20 9.95 0.25
N PRO A 271 -10.10 10.35 -1.04
CA PRO A 271 -8.90 10.11 -1.85
C PRO A 271 -7.64 10.74 -1.24
N MET A 272 -7.79 11.74 -0.38
CA MET A 272 -6.67 12.50 0.18
C MET A 272 -5.95 11.80 1.30
N MET A 273 -6.69 11.19 2.23
CA MET A 273 -6.07 10.47 3.35
C MET A 273 -5.36 9.22 2.88
N ILE A 274 -5.94 8.50 1.90
CA ILE A 274 -5.29 7.37 1.23
C ILE A 274 -3.97 7.82 0.60
N LYS A 275 -3.96 8.97 -0.09
CA LYS A 275 -2.73 9.55 -0.64
C LYS A 275 -1.71 9.84 0.45
N ALA A 276 -2.12 10.32 1.62
CA ALA A 276 -1.21 10.60 2.73
C ALA A 276 -0.59 9.34 3.36
N ILE A 277 -1.33 8.23 3.46
CA ILE A 277 -0.80 6.99 4.05
C ILE A 277 -0.07 6.09 3.04
N MET A 278 -0.23 6.33 1.74
CA MET A 278 0.41 5.54 0.67
C MET A 278 1.95 5.58 0.72
N PRO A 279 2.63 6.72 0.94
CA PRO A 279 4.10 6.76 0.96
C PRO A 279 4.74 5.95 2.08
N PRO A 280 4.30 6.00 3.36
CA PRO A 280 4.81 5.09 4.40
C PRO A 280 4.68 3.62 4.02
N ILE A 281 3.56 3.22 3.42
CA ILE A 281 3.30 1.83 2.99
C ILE A 281 4.26 1.42 1.86
N LEU A 282 4.42 2.27 0.85
CA LEU A 282 5.35 2.01 -0.25
C LEU A 282 6.80 1.93 0.25
N ASN A 283 7.19 2.81 1.17
CA ASN A 283 8.55 2.79 1.72
C ASN A 283 8.78 1.61 2.66
N GLU A 284 7.77 1.12 3.39
CA GLU A 284 7.88 -0.14 4.13
C GLU A 284 8.20 -1.28 3.16
N CYS A 285 7.40 -1.46 2.11
CA CYS A 285 7.65 -2.50 1.12
C CYS A 285 9.03 -2.38 0.48
N PHE A 286 9.39 -1.16 0.07
CA PHE A 286 10.66 -0.88 -0.57
C PHE A 286 11.85 -1.23 0.33
N LEU A 287 11.86 -0.78 1.58
CA LEU A 287 12.96 -1.05 2.52
C LEU A 287 13.03 -2.49 2.99
N MET A 288 11.88 -3.18 3.10
CA MET A 288 11.87 -4.61 3.42
C MET A 288 12.50 -5.44 2.29
N ASN A 289 12.53 -4.92 1.07
CA ASN A 289 13.08 -5.59 -0.11
C ASN A 289 14.39 -4.98 -0.62
N SER A 290 14.89 -3.91 -0.01
CA SER A 290 16.02 -3.12 -0.55
C SER A 290 17.34 -3.89 -0.62
N LYS A 291 17.50 -4.91 0.23
CA LYS A 291 18.69 -5.79 0.24
C LYS A 291 18.55 -7.02 -0.64
N ARG A 292 17.32 -7.52 -0.73
CA ARG A 292 17.04 -8.81 -1.34
C ARG A 292 16.81 -8.66 -2.84
N SER A 293 16.21 -7.55 -3.26
CA SER A 293 15.72 -7.35 -4.61
C SER A 293 16.70 -6.55 -5.44
N ARG A 294 17.11 -7.08 -6.61
CA ARG A 294 17.95 -6.31 -7.56
C ARG A 294 17.20 -5.08 -8.07
N TYR A 295 15.88 -5.20 -8.26
CA TYR A 295 15.01 -4.11 -8.66
C TYR A 295 13.67 -4.11 -7.92
N VAL A 296 13.12 -2.92 -7.74
CA VAL A 296 11.78 -2.69 -7.18
C VAL A 296 10.95 -1.82 -8.13
N LEU A 297 9.72 -2.26 -8.40
CA LEU A 297 8.73 -1.56 -9.24
C LEU A 297 7.49 -1.20 -8.42
N SER A 298 7.00 0.04 -8.57
CA SER A 298 5.74 0.51 -8.04
C SER A 298 4.81 0.63 -9.22
N ILE A 299 3.76 -0.17 -9.22
CA ILE A 299 2.81 -0.21 -10.32
C ILE A 299 1.41 -0.50 -9.78
N ASP A 300 0.43 0.20 -10.34
CA ASP A 300 -0.97 0.09 -9.96
C ASP A 300 -1.64 -1.10 -10.68
N PHE A 301 -2.74 -1.63 -10.14
CA PHE A 301 -3.45 -2.75 -10.77
C PHE A 301 -4.12 -2.38 -12.10
N ASP A 302 -4.36 -1.10 -12.33
CA ASP A 302 -4.85 -0.58 -13.61
C ASP A 302 -3.72 -0.25 -14.58
N GLU A 303 -2.48 -0.64 -14.28
CA GLU A 303 -1.30 -0.40 -15.09
C GLU A 303 -0.53 -1.70 -15.41
N VAL A 304 -0.12 -1.84 -16.66
CA VAL A 304 0.63 -2.99 -17.17
C VAL A 304 1.92 -2.53 -17.82
N LEU A 305 3.07 -3.00 -17.33
CA LEU A 305 4.37 -2.74 -17.94
C LEU A 305 4.53 -3.55 -19.22
N MET A 306 4.34 -2.92 -20.37
CA MET A 306 4.51 -3.52 -21.67
C MET A 306 5.99 -3.49 -22.10
N VAL A 307 6.58 -4.67 -22.24
CA VAL A 307 7.88 -4.85 -22.91
C VAL A 307 7.61 -5.21 -24.35
N ARG A 308 8.15 -4.41 -25.29
CA ARG A 308 8.02 -4.65 -26.73
C ARG A 308 9.20 -5.51 -27.21
N GLN A 309 9.04 -6.10 -28.39
CA GLN A 309 9.98 -7.06 -29.01
C GLN A 309 9.93 -8.45 -28.34
N LYS A 310 10.57 -9.48 -28.91
CA LYS A 310 10.65 -10.84 -28.31
C LYS A 310 11.63 -10.88 -27.11
N GLU A 311 12.00 -9.71 -26.57
CA GLU A 311 12.97 -9.54 -25.49
C GLU A 311 12.30 -9.76 -24.13
N ARG A 312 13.02 -10.35 -23.16
CA ARG A 312 12.57 -10.46 -21.77
C ARG A 312 12.85 -9.15 -21.02
N LEU A 313 12.06 -8.82 -19.99
CA LEU A 313 12.22 -7.59 -19.22
C LEU A 313 13.66 -7.38 -18.70
N PHE A 314 14.30 -8.42 -18.16
CA PHE A 314 15.66 -8.30 -17.64
C PHE A 314 16.69 -8.03 -18.73
N THR A 315 16.53 -8.62 -19.91
CA THR A 315 17.39 -8.33 -21.07
C THR A 315 17.26 -6.85 -21.47
N LEU A 316 16.04 -6.31 -21.49
CA LEU A 316 15.80 -4.89 -21.74
C LEU A 316 16.51 -4.00 -20.69
N ILE A 317 16.39 -4.36 -19.41
CA ILE A 317 17.03 -3.63 -18.31
C ILE A 317 18.56 -3.62 -18.49
N GLU A 318 19.16 -4.78 -18.74
CA GLU A 318 20.61 -4.94 -18.90
C GLU A 318 21.13 -4.19 -20.14
N ARG A 319 20.37 -4.22 -21.23
CA ARG A 319 20.71 -3.46 -22.44
C ARG A 319 20.75 -1.96 -22.17
N TYR A 320 19.73 -1.42 -21.51
CA TYR A 320 19.73 0.01 -21.16
C TYR A 320 20.81 0.38 -20.14
N GLN A 321 21.14 -0.52 -19.21
CA GLN A 321 22.25 -0.33 -18.28
C GLN A 321 23.58 -0.23 -19.02
N LYS A 322 23.86 -1.14 -19.97
CA LYS A 322 25.10 -1.16 -20.74
C LYS A 322 25.21 0.00 -21.74
N GLN A 323 24.14 0.29 -22.47
CA GLN A 323 24.18 1.26 -23.57
C GLN A 323 24.10 2.72 -23.13
N LYS A 324 23.46 3.00 -21.98
CA LYS A 324 23.11 4.36 -21.57
C LYS A 324 23.56 4.68 -20.12
N ASN A 325 24.39 3.83 -19.52
CA ASN A 325 24.85 3.94 -18.12
C ASN A 325 23.68 4.12 -17.12
N CYS A 326 22.56 3.45 -17.37
CA CYS A 326 21.30 3.60 -16.63
C CYS A 326 21.22 2.75 -15.36
N HIS A 327 22.10 2.99 -14.39
CA HIS A 327 22.25 2.06 -13.26
C HIS A 327 21.20 2.21 -12.16
N SER A 328 20.62 3.41 -11.99
CA SER A 328 19.77 3.71 -10.82
C SER A 328 18.26 3.57 -11.07
N GLN A 329 17.77 4.01 -12.23
CA GLN A 329 16.34 4.08 -12.49
C GLN A 329 16.01 4.02 -13.99
N LEU A 330 15.10 3.11 -14.35
CA LEU A 330 14.51 2.99 -15.69
C LEU A 330 13.06 3.42 -15.65
N THR A 331 12.75 4.51 -16.36
CA THR A 331 11.44 5.16 -16.37
C THR A 331 10.71 4.83 -17.66
N PHE A 332 9.45 4.41 -17.55
CA PHE A 332 8.63 4.02 -18.69
C PHE A 332 7.60 5.12 -19.00
N GLY A 333 7.52 5.52 -20.27
CA GLY A 333 6.42 6.36 -20.74
C GLY A 333 5.10 5.61 -20.65
N GLN A 334 3.97 6.32 -20.55
CA GLN A 334 2.65 5.70 -20.43
C GLN A 334 1.78 5.92 -21.68
N TYR A 335 0.92 4.95 -21.99
CA TYR A 335 -0.20 5.06 -22.91
C TYR A 335 -1.50 4.76 -22.17
N PHE A 336 -2.56 5.51 -22.46
CA PHE A 336 -3.86 5.34 -21.81
C PHE A 336 -4.80 4.49 -22.66
N PHE A 337 -5.39 3.48 -22.05
CA PHE A 337 -6.35 2.56 -22.64
C PHE A 337 -7.70 2.76 -21.97
N GLU A 338 -8.77 2.71 -22.76
CA GLU A 338 -10.11 2.95 -22.23
C GLU A 338 -10.86 1.63 -22.01
N VAL A 339 -11.21 1.35 -20.76
CA VAL A 339 -11.87 0.10 -20.35
C VAL A 339 -13.38 0.13 -20.59
N SER A 340 -13.97 1.34 -20.57
CA SER A 340 -15.41 1.52 -20.67
C SER A 340 -15.97 1.28 -22.07
N CYS A 341 -15.14 1.39 -23.12
CA CYS A 341 -15.57 1.29 -24.51
C CYS A 341 -15.80 -0.16 -24.98
N ASN A 342 -15.32 -1.16 -24.23
CA ASN A 342 -15.45 -2.57 -24.61
C ASN A 342 -16.42 -3.27 -23.64
N LYS A 343 -17.56 -3.78 -24.15
CA LYS A 343 -18.62 -4.41 -23.33
C LYS A 343 -18.27 -5.80 -22.80
N THR A 344 -17.08 -6.33 -23.12
CA THR A 344 -16.73 -7.74 -22.90
C THR A 344 -16.08 -7.99 -21.55
N LYS A 345 -16.80 -7.70 -20.45
CA LYS A 345 -16.32 -8.01 -19.09
C LYS A 345 -16.01 -9.49 -18.85
N ASN A 346 -16.63 -10.37 -19.64
CA ASN A 346 -16.47 -11.82 -19.56
C ASN A 346 -15.48 -12.38 -20.60
N HIS A 347 -14.67 -11.52 -21.24
CA HIS A 347 -13.66 -12.00 -22.18
C HIS A 347 -12.59 -12.87 -21.46
N PRO A 348 -12.11 -13.96 -22.10
CA PRO A 348 -11.01 -14.79 -21.60
C PRO A 348 -9.69 -14.05 -21.28
N SER A 349 -9.49 -12.88 -21.89
CA SER A 349 -8.48 -11.88 -21.53
C SER A 349 -9.13 -10.50 -21.38
N PHE A 350 -9.38 -10.04 -20.15
CA PHE A 350 -10.07 -8.81 -19.81
C PHE A 350 -9.18 -7.57 -19.97
N LEU A 351 -7.99 -7.49 -19.35
CA LEU A 351 -7.11 -6.32 -19.51
C LEU A 351 -6.65 -6.22 -20.97
N PHE A 352 -6.18 -7.34 -21.51
CA PHE A 352 -5.54 -7.39 -22.82
C PHE A 352 -6.52 -7.33 -24.00
N SER A 353 -7.84 -7.39 -23.79
CA SER A 353 -8.83 -7.13 -24.84
C SER A 353 -9.04 -5.64 -25.14
N HIS A 354 -8.53 -4.74 -24.29
CA HIS A 354 -8.65 -3.30 -24.50
C HIS A 354 -7.47 -2.79 -25.33
N VAL A 355 -7.50 -3.05 -26.64
CA VAL A 355 -6.39 -2.77 -27.56
C VAL A 355 -6.33 -1.33 -28.07
N PHE A 356 -7.38 -0.53 -27.87
CA PHE A 356 -7.40 0.86 -28.33
C PHE A 356 -6.85 1.80 -27.27
N ARG A 357 -5.78 2.54 -27.63
CA ARG A 357 -5.19 3.58 -26.80
C ARG A 357 -5.48 4.98 -27.32
N GLN A 358 -5.48 5.96 -26.44
CA GLN A 358 -5.58 7.37 -26.79
C GLN A 358 -4.33 7.82 -27.56
N LYS A 359 -4.51 8.71 -28.55
CA LYS A 359 -3.40 9.35 -29.27
C LYS A 359 -2.61 10.30 -28.36
N ASP A 360 -1.32 10.47 -28.64
CA ASP A 360 -0.37 11.21 -27.78
C ASP A 360 -0.69 12.71 -27.58
N LYS A 361 -1.49 13.31 -28.47
CA LYS A 361 -1.79 14.76 -28.47
C LYS A 361 -2.51 15.25 -27.20
N TYR A 362 -3.06 14.35 -26.40
CA TYR A 362 -3.97 14.69 -25.29
C TYR A 362 -3.34 14.72 -23.89
N PHE A 363 -2.04 14.48 -23.71
CA PHE A 363 -1.42 14.47 -22.37
C PHE A 363 -0.15 15.33 -22.25
N ARG A 364 -0.27 16.47 -21.56
CA ARG A 364 0.86 17.31 -21.10
C ARG A 364 1.47 16.84 -19.77
N TYR A 365 0.79 15.99 -19.02
CA TYR A 365 1.23 15.50 -17.70
C TYR A 365 1.12 13.99 -17.64
N VAL A 366 2.24 13.30 -17.86
CA VAL A 366 2.36 11.85 -17.68
C VAL A 366 3.14 11.63 -16.40
N ALA A 367 2.64 10.78 -15.50
CA ALA A 367 3.31 10.47 -14.24
C ALA A 367 3.92 9.06 -14.39
N PRO A 368 5.13 8.96 -14.98
CA PRO A 368 5.66 7.67 -15.40
C PRO A 368 5.93 6.77 -14.19
N LYS A 369 5.92 5.46 -14.40
CA LYS A 369 6.42 4.50 -13.41
C LYS A 369 7.86 4.13 -13.74
N SER A 370 8.59 3.70 -12.71
CA SER A 370 9.99 3.36 -12.84
C SER A 370 10.35 2.05 -12.15
N ILE A 371 11.22 1.29 -12.78
CA ILE A 371 11.98 0.21 -12.14
C ILE A 371 13.21 0.84 -11.50
N ILE A 372 13.43 0.56 -10.22
CA ILE A 372 14.45 1.23 -9.41
C ILE A 372 15.39 0.19 -8.82
N ASP A 373 16.69 0.44 -8.91
CA ASP A 373 17.67 -0.29 -8.12
C ASP A 373 17.67 0.31 -6.70
N PRO A 374 17.29 -0.47 -5.68
CA PRO A 374 17.03 0.08 -4.35
C PRO A 374 18.27 0.67 -3.68
N ARG A 375 19.48 0.30 -4.13
CA ARG A 375 20.76 0.82 -3.61
C ARG A 375 20.98 2.29 -3.93
N PHE A 376 20.15 2.89 -4.79
CA PHE A 376 20.25 4.28 -5.24
C PHE A 376 19.10 5.17 -4.75
N CYS A 377 18.15 4.63 -3.97
CA CYS A 377 16.98 5.37 -3.52
C CYS A 377 16.82 5.40 -2.01
N GLU A 378 16.64 6.61 -1.46
CA GLU A 378 16.42 6.85 -0.03
C GLU A 378 14.93 6.96 0.30
N TYR A 379 14.15 7.54 -0.63
CA TYR A 379 12.70 7.67 -0.50
C TYR A 379 12.00 7.23 -1.77
N TYR A 380 11.21 6.17 -1.64
CA TYR A 380 10.47 5.57 -2.72
C TYR A 380 9.11 6.25 -2.91
N GLY A 381 8.88 6.82 -4.09
CA GLY A 381 7.61 7.40 -4.48
C GLY A 381 6.86 6.50 -5.45
N ASN A 382 5.55 6.70 -5.59
CA ASN A 382 4.69 5.90 -6.47
C ASN A 382 5.14 5.88 -7.95
N HIS A 383 5.81 6.94 -8.41
CA HIS A 383 6.22 7.11 -9.81
C HIS A 383 7.73 6.89 -10.03
N PHE A 384 8.54 7.35 -9.09
CA PHE A 384 10.00 7.34 -9.17
C PHE A 384 10.62 7.53 -7.80
N CYS A 385 11.95 7.37 -7.71
CA CYS A 385 12.70 7.65 -6.51
C CYS A 385 12.64 9.16 -6.20
N SER A 386 11.92 9.55 -5.14
CA SER A 386 11.68 10.99 -4.88
C SER A 386 12.85 11.65 -4.14
N ARG A 387 13.64 10.86 -3.40
CA ARG A 387 14.90 11.31 -2.81
C ARG A 387 16.00 10.28 -3.07
N LYS A 388 17.03 10.73 -3.77
CA LYS A 388 18.23 9.95 -4.08
C LYS A 388 19.24 10.08 -2.95
N ILE A 389 20.13 9.11 -2.89
CA ILE A 389 21.18 9.00 -1.88
C ILE A 389 22.31 10.01 -2.17
N PRO A 390 22.67 10.90 -1.21
CA PRO A 390 23.70 11.92 -1.43
C PRO A 390 25.11 11.39 -1.73
N ALA A 391 25.55 10.30 -1.09
CA ALA A 391 26.90 9.74 -1.24
C ALA A 391 27.24 9.35 -2.69
N TYR A 392 26.21 9.10 -3.46
CA TYR A 392 26.23 8.66 -4.83
C TYR A 392 26.13 9.82 -5.83
N ILE A 393 25.43 10.91 -5.45
CA ILE A 393 25.33 12.14 -6.26
C ILE A 393 26.70 12.78 -6.50
N ASN A 394 27.63 12.67 -5.55
CA ASN A 394 28.93 13.34 -5.61
C ASN A 394 30.06 12.50 -6.24
N LYS A 395 29.91 11.16 -6.35
CA LYS A 395 31.02 10.29 -6.81
C LYS A 395 31.10 10.10 -8.32
N LYS A 396 30.00 10.16 -9.10
CA LYS A 396 30.01 10.23 -10.58
C LYS A 396 28.65 10.74 -11.08
N LYS A 397 28.58 11.89 -11.76
CA LYS A 397 27.35 12.34 -12.46
C LYS A 397 26.84 11.30 -13.48
N GLU A 398 27.71 10.42 -13.95
CA GLU A 398 27.44 9.39 -14.97
C GLU A 398 26.68 8.15 -14.46
N ILE A 399 26.75 7.80 -13.17
CA ILE A 399 26.03 6.63 -12.61
C ILE A 399 24.53 6.93 -12.39
N PHE A 400 24.15 8.22 -12.42
CA PHE A 400 22.84 8.71 -11.97
C PHE A 400 21.97 9.28 -13.09
N SER A 401 21.90 8.59 -14.23
CA SER A 401 20.95 8.93 -15.29
C SER A 401 19.55 8.37 -14.95
N LYS A 402 18.54 9.25 -14.90
CA LYS A 402 17.15 8.82 -15.02
C LYS A 402 16.94 8.48 -16.49
N CYS A 403 16.84 7.20 -16.81
CA CYS A 403 16.72 6.80 -18.20
C CYS A 403 15.27 6.62 -18.58
N LEU A 404 14.86 7.40 -19.58
CA LEU A 404 13.58 7.17 -20.24
C LEU A 404 13.76 6.00 -21.22
N ILE A 405 13.00 4.94 -21.01
CA ILE A 405 12.88 3.84 -21.96
C ILE A 405 12.18 4.36 -23.21
N ASN A 406 12.72 4.04 -24.38
CA ASN A 406 12.06 4.35 -25.64
C ASN A 406 10.72 3.60 -25.68
N ARG A 407 9.62 4.28 -25.99
CA ARG A 407 8.28 3.65 -26.05
C ARG A 407 8.19 2.51 -27.08
N ARG A 408 9.12 2.45 -28.04
CA ARG A 408 9.28 1.33 -28.98
C ARG A 408 9.86 0.07 -28.33
N ASP A 409 10.55 0.21 -27.21
CA ASP A 409 11.13 -0.89 -26.42
C ASP A 409 10.24 -1.26 -25.23
N GLY A 410 9.56 -0.28 -24.63
CA GLY A 410 8.60 -0.56 -23.56
C GLY A 410 7.86 0.68 -23.05
N PHE A 411 6.68 0.46 -22.49
CA PHE A 411 5.79 1.50 -21.98
C PHE A 411 4.86 0.95 -20.89
N ILE A 412 4.19 1.81 -20.13
CA ILE A 412 3.09 1.41 -19.24
C ILE A 412 1.76 1.59 -19.96
N ALA A 413 0.97 0.53 -20.08
CA ALA A 413 -0.43 0.60 -20.46
C ALA A 413 -1.28 0.93 -19.22
N HIS A 414 -1.84 2.15 -19.15
CA HIS A 414 -2.72 2.59 -18.06
C HIS A 414 -4.19 2.48 -18.50
N PHE A 415 -4.89 1.50 -17.95
CA PHE A 415 -6.30 1.20 -18.22
C PHE A 415 -7.21 2.08 -17.35
N ARG A 416 -7.99 2.96 -17.96
CA ARG A 416 -8.89 3.89 -17.23
C ARG A 416 -10.34 3.65 -17.62
N LYS A 417 -11.23 3.80 -16.64
CA LYS A 417 -12.67 3.96 -16.87
C LYS A 417 -12.96 5.46 -17.01
N LYS A 418 -13.41 5.95 -18.17
CA LYS A 418 -14.08 7.27 -18.23
C LYS A 418 -15.58 7.07 -18.24
N SER A 419 -16.30 8.10 -17.82
CA SER A 419 -17.76 8.10 -17.72
C SER A 419 -18.48 8.20 -19.08
N THR A 420 -17.79 8.46 -20.19
CA THR A 420 -18.45 8.72 -21.49
C THR A 420 -17.74 8.05 -22.67
N CYS A 421 -18.22 6.87 -23.07
CA CYS A 421 -17.82 6.23 -24.33
C CYS A 421 -18.39 6.93 -25.57
N PHE A 422 -19.38 7.80 -25.39
CA PHE A 422 -20.34 8.16 -26.45
C PHE A 422 -20.18 9.56 -27.08
N ARG A 423 -19.08 10.28 -26.85
CA ARG A 423 -18.92 11.64 -27.44
C ARG A 423 -17.56 11.95 -28.06
N ARG A 424 -16.75 10.94 -28.36
CA ARG A 424 -15.41 11.15 -28.93
C ARG A 424 -15.26 10.40 -30.25
N THR A 425 -14.87 11.15 -31.28
CA THR A 425 -14.73 10.64 -32.64
C THR A 425 -13.65 9.56 -32.71
N VAL A 426 -13.82 8.59 -33.61
CA VAL A 426 -12.85 7.51 -33.93
C VAL A 426 -11.42 8.06 -34.12
N ASN A 427 -11.30 9.35 -34.47
CA ASN A 427 -10.04 10.06 -34.65
C ASN A 427 -9.19 10.25 -33.38
N GLU A 428 -9.69 10.00 -32.17
CA GLU A 428 -8.92 10.18 -30.92
C GLU A 428 -8.11 8.95 -30.49
N TYR A 429 -8.38 7.78 -31.08
CA TYR A 429 -7.80 6.50 -30.66
C TYR A 429 -6.97 5.85 -31.76
N THR A 430 -6.08 4.95 -31.35
CA THR A 430 -5.27 4.12 -32.24
C THR A 430 -5.16 2.73 -31.64
N GLU A 431 -5.23 1.72 -32.50
CA GLU A 431 -5.07 0.32 -32.10
C GLU A 431 -3.61 0.01 -31.75
N GLU A 432 -3.39 -0.64 -30.61
CA GLU A 432 -2.06 -1.06 -30.16
C GLU A 432 -1.85 -2.55 -30.45
N LYS A 433 -1.32 -2.83 -31.65
CA LYS A 433 -1.05 -4.21 -32.12
C LYS A 433 -0.15 -5.03 -31.20
N SER A 434 0.73 -4.38 -30.41
CA SER A 434 1.58 -5.09 -29.46
C SER A 434 0.79 -5.72 -28.32
N LEU A 435 -0.36 -5.14 -27.93
CA LEU A 435 -1.23 -5.71 -26.92
C LEU A 435 -1.98 -6.94 -27.45
N GLU A 436 -2.46 -6.90 -28.69
CA GLU A 436 -3.14 -8.04 -29.31
C GLU A 436 -2.19 -9.24 -29.50
N LYS A 437 -0.92 -8.98 -29.84
CA LYS A 437 0.09 -10.04 -29.87
C LYS A 437 0.28 -10.65 -28.48
N LEU A 438 0.50 -9.82 -27.47
CA LEU A 438 0.73 -10.27 -26.10
C LEU A 438 -0.46 -11.05 -25.53
N LYS A 439 -1.68 -10.61 -25.85
CA LYS A 439 -2.92 -11.32 -25.55
C LYS A 439 -2.88 -12.74 -26.10
N ARG A 440 -2.57 -12.92 -27.39
CA ARG A 440 -2.47 -14.26 -28.02
C ARG A 440 -1.43 -15.14 -27.32
N ASP A 441 -0.26 -14.58 -26.99
CA ASP A 441 0.82 -15.33 -26.35
C ASP A 441 0.48 -15.76 -24.90
N LEU A 442 -0.36 -14.99 -24.20
CA LEU A 442 -0.69 -15.23 -22.79
C LEU A 442 -2.08 -15.83 -22.55
N GLU A 443 -2.95 -15.87 -23.57
CA GLU A 443 -4.31 -16.42 -23.49
C GLU A 443 -4.35 -17.83 -22.86
N PRO A 444 -3.46 -18.77 -23.23
CA PRO A 444 -3.47 -20.10 -22.60
C PRO A 444 -3.14 -20.06 -21.11
N ILE A 445 -2.22 -19.18 -20.70
CA ILE A 445 -1.82 -18.99 -19.30
C ILE A 445 -3.00 -18.42 -18.51
N PHE A 446 -3.67 -17.39 -19.04
CA PHE A 446 -4.81 -16.76 -18.39
C PHE A 446 -5.99 -17.72 -18.24
N LYS A 447 -6.30 -18.50 -19.28
CA LYS A 447 -7.36 -19.53 -19.23
C LYS A 447 -7.07 -20.56 -18.15
N SER A 448 -5.84 -21.10 -18.11
CA SER A 448 -5.41 -22.07 -17.08
C SER A 448 -5.49 -21.50 -15.67
N ALA A 449 -5.00 -20.27 -15.47
CA ALA A 449 -5.02 -19.61 -14.16
C ALA A 449 -6.45 -19.38 -13.64
N LYS A 450 -7.39 -18.98 -14.52
CA LYS A 450 -8.80 -18.79 -14.16
C LYS A 450 -9.48 -20.11 -13.78
N GLN A 451 -9.17 -21.20 -14.49
CA GLN A 451 -9.66 -22.53 -14.14
C GLN A 451 -9.12 -23.00 -12.78
N ASN A 452 -7.82 -22.80 -12.53
CA ASN A 452 -7.19 -23.13 -11.26
C ASN A 452 -7.75 -22.30 -10.10
N PHE A 453 -8.06 -21.03 -10.34
CA PHE A 453 -8.73 -20.18 -9.37
C PHE A 453 -10.15 -20.68 -9.05
N ALA A 454 -10.92 -21.09 -10.06
CA ALA A 454 -12.24 -21.67 -9.83
C ALA A 454 -12.19 -22.95 -8.97
N LYS A 455 -11.23 -23.84 -9.25
CA LYS A 455 -10.96 -25.04 -8.43
C LYS A 455 -10.55 -24.68 -7.00
N PHE A 456 -9.74 -23.63 -6.83
CA PHE A 456 -9.36 -23.13 -5.51
C PHE A 456 -10.57 -22.66 -4.71
N LEU A 457 -11.49 -21.89 -5.31
CA LEU A 457 -12.71 -21.44 -4.65
C LEU A 457 -13.58 -22.61 -4.17
N GLN A 458 -13.71 -23.67 -4.98
CA GLN A 458 -14.45 -24.87 -4.58
C GLN A 458 -13.87 -25.52 -3.33
N LYS A 459 -12.53 -25.57 -3.20
CA LYS A 459 -11.84 -26.18 -2.05
C LYS A 459 -11.99 -25.41 -0.74
N ILE A 460 -12.16 -24.09 -0.77
CA ILE A 460 -12.28 -23.26 0.43
C ILE A 460 -13.73 -22.99 0.85
N THR A 461 -14.70 -23.49 0.07
CA THR A 461 -16.13 -23.37 0.35
C THR A 461 -16.71 -24.64 1.00
N ILE A 462 -15.94 -25.74 0.93
CA ILE A 462 -16.12 -26.97 1.72
C ILE A 462 -15.36 -26.77 3.03
#